data_AF-A0ABD4WWP8-F1
#
_entry.id   AF-A0ABD4WWP8-F1
#
_cell.length_a   1.000
_cell.length_b   1.000
_cell.length_c   1.000
_cell.angle_alpha   90.00
_cell.angle_beta   90.00
_cell.angle_gamma   90.00
#
_symmetry.space_group_name_H-M   'P 1'
#
loop_
_entity.id
_entity.type
_entity.pdbx_description
1 polymer ?
#
loop_
_entity_poly.entity_id
_entity_poly.type
_entity_poly.pdbx_seq_one_letter_code
_entity_poly.pdbx_strand_id
1 'polypeptide(L)'
;MNDHLSNDIKREIDQIKVPEKELNQVIQSAIQNSKEKKPTFNKRLLYFGSVAVLLFGLFISSAFISPAMAKVASKIPYFGQIFEPKSDIVSDIVKELRKRGYKISGVGVSYPQKEIQVEIDGSESYISMVKGEVEKITKEILQSKNYDAYTFKVSKYNDYKGQGDAEEDKRNKEFEEEYTKVHQVIHKELTKRGYNLLSYGMSYNPKTLEIEIPKTETRIKELKQVVNHIFKLNHVDLVPINLKKVDMVKREQENRWSDIVDIMSEDLLGKKEYKVRMTGFSVHPEPEVQAFITLSSSEEHSKEFAEQLEKVIDNFLQSDQMETRVKGESYHIKIFSKDNKVIN
;
A
#
# COMPACT_ATOMS: atom_id res chain seq x y z
N MET A 1 -31.35 55.40 -27.51
CA MET A 1 -30.27 55.93 -26.66
C MET A 1 -29.00 55.15 -26.99
N ASN A 2 -28.13 55.67 -27.86
CA ASN A 2 -26.70 55.28 -28.06
C ASN A 2 -25.98 55.97 -29.24
N ASP A 3 -26.50 57.08 -29.79
CA ASP A 3 -25.81 57.81 -30.89
C ASP A 3 -24.93 58.99 -30.46
N HIS A 4 -24.85 59.28 -29.15
CA HIS A 4 -23.99 60.36 -28.66
C HIS A 4 -22.53 59.93 -28.39
N LEU A 5 -22.23 58.63 -28.29
CA LEU A 5 -20.87 58.16 -27.96
C LEU A 5 -19.91 58.16 -29.18
N SER A 6 -20.44 58.08 -30.41
CA SER A 6 -19.59 57.91 -31.61
C SER A 6 -19.00 59.21 -32.14
N ASN A 7 -19.70 60.34 -32.00
CA ASN A 7 -19.25 61.63 -32.53
C ASN A 7 -18.21 62.31 -31.64
N ASP A 8 -18.26 62.09 -30.33
CA ASP A 8 -17.26 62.63 -29.40
C ASP A 8 -15.90 61.93 -29.54
N ILE A 9 -15.88 60.61 -29.76
CA ILE A 9 -14.65 59.84 -29.99
C ILE A 9 -13.96 60.24 -31.31
N LYS A 10 -14.72 60.48 -32.38
CA LYS A 10 -14.15 60.94 -33.67
C LYS A 10 -13.49 62.31 -33.54
N ARG A 11 -14.12 63.22 -32.80
CA ARG A 11 -13.59 64.57 -32.56
C ARG A 11 -12.34 64.56 -31.67
N GLU A 12 -12.23 63.63 -30.72
CA GLU A 12 -11.03 63.45 -29.90
C GLU A 12 -9.86 62.86 -30.71
N ILE A 13 -10.11 61.93 -31.63
CA ILE A 13 -9.08 61.34 -32.50
C ILE A 13 -8.51 62.37 -33.48
N ASP A 14 -9.37 63.19 -34.12
CA ASP A 14 -8.94 64.20 -35.09
C ASP A 14 -8.15 65.37 -34.45
N GLN A 15 -8.20 65.52 -33.12
CA GLN A 15 -7.44 66.53 -32.38
C GLN A 15 -6.09 66.03 -31.85
N ILE A 16 -5.75 64.75 -32.02
CA ILE A 16 -4.44 64.22 -31.62
C ILE A 16 -3.39 64.75 -32.61
N LYS A 17 -2.64 65.77 -32.19
CA LYS A 17 -1.45 66.21 -32.94
C LYS A 17 -0.38 65.13 -32.89
N VAL A 18 -0.17 64.46 -34.02
CA VAL A 18 0.93 63.52 -34.23
C VAL A 18 2.22 64.34 -34.42
N PRO A 19 3.23 64.20 -33.55
CA PRO A 19 4.51 64.88 -33.71
C PRO A 19 5.36 64.15 -34.78
N GLU A 20 5.06 64.40 -36.06
CA GLU A 20 5.73 63.74 -37.19
C GLU A 20 7.26 63.87 -37.14
N LYS A 21 7.77 64.96 -36.57
CA LYS A 21 9.21 65.22 -36.45
C LYS A 21 9.90 64.26 -35.46
N GLU A 22 9.26 63.95 -34.34
CA GLU A 22 9.78 62.99 -33.36
C GLU A 22 9.64 61.56 -33.87
N LEU A 23 8.51 61.24 -34.53
CA LEU A 23 8.28 59.93 -35.13
C LEU A 23 9.31 59.64 -36.23
N ASN A 24 9.61 60.61 -37.10
CA ASN A 24 10.62 60.48 -38.14
C ASN A 24 12.04 60.40 -37.58
N GLN A 25 12.34 61.08 -36.47
CA GLN A 25 13.62 60.91 -35.77
C GLN A 25 13.77 59.51 -35.18
N VAL A 26 12.71 58.93 -34.61
CA VAL A 26 12.74 57.57 -34.06
C VAL A 26 12.88 56.54 -35.18
N ILE A 27 12.17 56.71 -36.30
CA ILE A 27 12.26 55.83 -37.47
C ILE A 27 13.66 55.92 -38.10
N GLN A 28 14.22 57.12 -38.29
CA GLN A 28 15.60 57.27 -38.78
C GLN A 28 16.63 56.70 -37.80
N SER A 29 16.43 56.85 -36.50
CA SER A 29 17.31 56.27 -35.48
C SER A 29 17.24 54.74 -35.49
N ALA A 30 16.06 54.15 -35.71
CA ALA A 30 15.88 52.72 -35.85
C ALA A 30 16.53 52.17 -37.13
N ILE A 31 16.43 52.90 -38.25
CA ILE A 31 17.02 52.51 -39.55
C ILE A 31 18.55 52.73 -39.58
N GLN A 32 19.07 53.77 -38.91
CA GLN A 32 20.52 53.96 -38.78
C GLN A 32 21.16 52.92 -37.84
N ASN A 33 20.44 52.47 -36.82
CA ASN A 33 20.92 51.44 -35.89
C ASN A 33 20.79 50.00 -36.42
N SER A 34 20.18 49.77 -37.58
CA SER A 34 20.04 48.44 -38.20
C SER A 34 21.06 48.13 -39.30
N LYS A 35 22.07 48.99 -39.52
CA LYS A 35 23.21 48.66 -40.41
C LYS A 35 24.26 47.88 -39.63
N GLU A 36 24.38 46.61 -39.98
CA GLU A 36 25.29 45.59 -39.45
C GLU A 36 26.68 46.11 -39.05
N LYS A 37 27.04 45.89 -37.79
CA LYS A 37 28.44 45.68 -37.38
C LYS A 37 28.60 44.23 -36.95
N LYS A 38 29.47 43.51 -37.65
CA LYS A 38 29.87 42.13 -37.37
C LYS A 38 30.24 41.98 -35.88
N PRO A 39 29.78 40.94 -35.16
CA PRO A 39 30.19 40.73 -33.79
C PRO A 39 31.63 40.21 -33.79
N THR A 40 32.54 40.98 -33.21
CA THR A 40 33.82 40.43 -32.75
C THR A 40 33.52 39.49 -31.59
N PHE A 41 33.63 38.19 -31.85
CA PHE A 41 33.52 37.13 -30.85
C PHE A 41 34.51 37.41 -29.70
N ASN A 42 33.99 37.83 -28.55
CA ASN A 42 34.74 37.79 -27.31
C ASN A 42 35.01 36.32 -26.98
N LYS A 43 36.28 35.89 -27.11
CA LYS A 43 36.73 34.51 -26.87
C LYS A 43 36.32 33.95 -25.51
N ARG A 44 35.95 34.78 -24.52
CA ARG A 44 35.44 34.35 -23.21
C ARG A 44 34.03 33.74 -23.24
N LEU A 45 33.13 34.16 -24.15
CA LEU A 45 31.75 33.62 -24.18
C LEU A 45 31.68 32.24 -24.84
N LEU A 46 32.61 31.93 -25.75
CA LEU A 46 32.72 30.61 -26.36
C LEU A 46 33.13 29.54 -25.33
N TYR A 47 33.97 29.90 -24.35
CA TYR A 47 34.35 29.00 -23.27
C TYR A 47 33.20 28.68 -22.30
N PHE A 48 32.32 29.64 -21.98
CA PHE A 48 31.16 29.37 -21.11
C PHE A 48 30.05 28.58 -21.82
N GLY A 49 29.82 28.81 -23.11
CA GLY A 49 28.88 27.98 -23.89
C GLY A 49 29.38 26.53 -24.07
N SER A 50 30.69 26.35 -24.26
CA SER A 50 31.31 25.03 -24.39
C SER A 50 31.31 24.27 -23.06
N VAL A 51 31.56 24.96 -21.94
CA VAL A 51 31.49 24.36 -20.60
C VAL A 51 30.05 24.09 -20.18
N ALA A 52 29.08 24.93 -20.54
CA ALA A 52 27.67 24.65 -20.27
C ALA A 52 27.14 23.47 -21.11
N VAL A 53 27.49 23.38 -22.40
CA VAL A 53 27.13 22.23 -23.25
C VAL A 53 27.87 20.96 -22.84
N LEU A 54 29.14 21.06 -22.38
CA LEU A 54 29.85 19.95 -21.76
C LEU A 54 29.26 19.58 -20.40
N LEU A 55 28.80 20.51 -19.58
CA LEU A 55 28.16 20.24 -18.28
C LEU A 55 26.75 19.69 -18.43
N PHE A 56 25.95 20.17 -19.38
CA PHE A 56 24.63 19.60 -19.70
C PHE A 56 24.77 18.29 -20.48
N GLY A 57 25.75 18.17 -21.36
CA GLY A 57 26.13 16.92 -22.01
C GLY A 57 26.66 15.89 -21.02
N LEU A 58 27.45 16.31 -20.02
CA LEU A 58 27.88 15.50 -18.87
C LEU A 58 26.73 15.24 -17.89
N PHE A 59 25.74 16.12 -17.74
CA PHE A 59 24.54 15.86 -16.92
C PHE A 59 23.59 14.86 -17.59
N ILE A 60 23.45 14.93 -18.93
CA ILE A 60 22.64 14.00 -19.72
C ILE A 60 23.39 12.67 -19.92
N SER A 61 24.73 12.66 -19.93
CA SER A 61 25.54 11.43 -19.89
C SER A 61 25.85 10.91 -18.48
N SER A 62 25.66 11.72 -17.43
CA SER A 62 25.62 11.27 -16.03
C SER A 62 24.25 10.73 -15.62
N ALA A 63 23.31 10.62 -16.55
CA ALA A 63 22.45 9.45 -16.60
C ALA A 63 23.32 8.22 -16.92
N PHE A 64 24.33 7.95 -16.09
CA PHE A 64 24.93 6.64 -15.92
C PHE A 64 23.93 5.78 -15.16
N ILE A 65 22.72 5.68 -15.71
CA ILE A 65 21.83 4.59 -15.43
C ILE A 65 22.66 3.36 -15.73
N SER A 66 23.15 2.69 -14.68
CA SER A 66 23.86 1.43 -14.82
C SER A 66 23.06 0.63 -15.84
N PRO A 67 23.64 0.15 -16.95
CA PRO A 67 22.86 -0.54 -17.98
C PRO A 67 22.03 -1.69 -17.41
N ALA A 68 22.43 -2.26 -16.27
CA ALA A 68 21.66 -3.22 -15.50
C ALA A 68 20.43 -2.60 -14.81
N MET A 69 20.54 -1.42 -14.20
CA MET A 69 19.44 -0.70 -13.56
C MET A 69 18.51 -0.01 -14.56
N ALA A 70 19.04 0.56 -15.65
CA ALA A 70 18.25 1.10 -16.76
C ALA A 70 17.35 0.02 -17.37
N LYS A 71 17.91 -1.18 -17.49
CA LYS A 71 17.20 -2.38 -17.92
C LYS A 71 16.17 -2.85 -16.90
N VAL A 72 16.34 -2.62 -15.60
CA VAL A 72 15.33 -2.96 -14.58
C VAL A 72 14.22 -1.92 -14.56
N ALA A 73 14.56 -0.63 -14.56
CA ALA A 73 13.63 0.50 -14.64
C ALA A 73 12.78 0.45 -15.92
N SER A 74 13.40 0.21 -17.08
CA SER A 74 12.68 -0.01 -18.36
C SER A 74 11.89 -1.33 -18.43
N LYS A 75 12.13 -2.24 -17.48
CA LYS A 75 11.38 -3.48 -17.30
C LYS A 75 10.27 -3.37 -16.28
N ILE A 76 10.17 -2.29 -15.49
CA ILE A 76 8.94 -1.98 -14.75
C ILE A 76 7.91 -1.70 -15.82
N PRO A 77 7.02 -2.65 -16.13
CA PRO A 77 6.22 -2.50 -17.32
C PRO A 77 5.19 -1.41 -17.05
N TYR A 78 4.90 -0.58 -18.06
CA TYR A 78 3.75 0.33 -18.00
C TYR A 78 2.47 -0.51 -18.02
N PHE A 79 2.03 -1.00 -16.86
CA PHE A 79 0.90 -1.91 -16.76
C PHE A 79 -0.34 -1.22 -16.20
N GLY A 80 -1.23 -0.88 -17.14
CA GLY A 80 -2.69 -0.95 -16.95
C GLY A 80 -3.26 -2.34 -17.22
N GLN A 81 -2.43 -3.39 -17.27
CA GLN A 81 -2.90 -4.77 -17.41
C GLN A 81 -2.82 -5.50 -16.06
N ILE A 82 -3.85 -5.17 -15.28
CA ILE A 82 -4.60 -6.03 -14.38
C ILE A 82 -3.78 -6.68 -13.26
N PHE A 83 -3.72 -5.98 -12.12
CA PHE A 83 -3.83 -6.61 -10.82
C PHE A 83 -5.18 -7.34 -10.75
N GLU A 84 -5.27 -8.46 -11.46
CA GLU A 84 -6.43 -9.34 -11.37
C GLU A 84 -6.52 -9.78 -9.90
N PRO A 85 -7.72 -9.83 -9.32
CA PRO A 85 -7.93 -10.56 -8.08
C PRO A 85 -7.75 -12.04 -8.40
N LYS A 86 -6.49 -12.43 -8.59
CA LYS A 86 -6.08 -13.81 -8.66
C LYS A 86 -6.26 -14.34 -7.26
N SER A 87 -6.62 -15.61 -7.19
CA SER A 87 -6.59 -16.30 -5.91
C SER A 87 -5.19 -16.18 -5.32
N ASP A 88 -5.16 -15.87 -4.03
CA ASP A 88 -3.95 -15.84 -3.21
C ASP A 88 -3.08 -17.07 -3.51
N ILE A 89 -1.78 -16.82 -3.70
CA ILE A 89 -0.80 -17.85 -4.07
C ILE A 89 -0.79 -18.99 -3.03
N VAL A 90 -0.96 -18.68 -1.75
CA VAL A 90 -1.06 -19.69 -0.69
C VAL A 90 -2.31 -20.54 -0.89
N SER A 91 -3.46 -19.91 -1.12
CA SER A 91 -4.72 -20.58 -1.45
C SER A 91 -4.61 -21.53 -2.64
N ASP A 92 -3.96 -21.09 -3.71
CA ASP A 92 -3.79 -21.90 -4.93
C ASP A 92 -2.92 -23.13 -4.69
N ILE A 93 -1.79 -22.96 -4.00
CA ILE A 93 -0.92 -24.07 -3.63
C ILE A 93 -1.68 -25.06 -2.73
N VAL A 94 -2.40 -24.57 -1.71
CA VAL A 94 -3.18 -25.42 -0.81
C VAL A 94 -4.24 -26.22 -1.57
N LYS A 95 -5.02 -25.56 -2.44
CA LYS A 95 -6.09 -26.19 -3.22
C LYS A 95 -5.52 -27.26 -4.15
N GLU A 96 -4.47 -26.96 -4.89
CA GLU A 96 -3.91 -27.89 -5.87
C GLU A 96 -3.26 -29.10 -5.17
N LEU A 97 -2.51 -28.89 -4.09
CA LEU A 97 -1.90 -29.98 -3.33
C LEU A 97 -2.95 -30.89 -2.69
N ARG A 98 -4.00 -30.32 -2.08
CA ARG A 98 -5.11 -31.12 -1.50
C ARG A 98 -5.88 -31.88 -2.57
N LYS A 99 -6.15 -31.25 -3.72
CA LYS A 99 -6.83 -31.88 -4.86
C LYS A 99 -6.07 -33.09 -5.38
N ARG A 100 -4.73 -33.05 -5.37
CA ARG A 100 -3.86 -34.17 -5.75
C ARG A 100 -3.65 -35.21 -4.63
N GLY A 101 -4.31 -35.05 -3.48
CA GLY A 101 -4.31 -36.02 -2.39
C GLY A 101 -3.11 -35.91 -1.43
N TYR A 102 -2.31 -34.83 -1.50
CA TYR A 102 -1.20 -34.64 -0.57
C TYR A 102 -1.71 -34.22 0.81
N LYS A 103 -1.21 -34.90 1.85
CA LYS A 103 -1.45 -34.56 3.25
C LYS A 103 -0.61 -33.35 3.65
N ILE A 104 -1.18 -32.16 3.52
CA ILE A 104 -0.56 -30.90 3.96
C ILE A 104 -1.27 -30.34 5.19
N SER A 105 -0.49 -29.87 6.17
CA SER A 105 -1.00 -29.16 7.35
C SER A 105 -1.26 -27.69 7.05
N GLY A 106 -0.40 -27.07 6.25
CA GLY A 106 -0.50 -25.66 5.91
C GLY A 106 0.51 -25.22 4.87
N VAL A 107 0.26 -24.03 4.32
CA VAL A 107 1.22 -23.30 3.48
C VAL A 107 1.26 -21.88 4.01
N GLY A 108 2.46 -21.32 4.18
CA GLY A 108 2.66 -19.96 4.64
C GLY A 108 3.76 -19.26 3.86
N VAL A 109 3.78 -17.94 3.93
CA VAL A 109 4.85 -17.11 3.36
C VAL A 109 5.48 -16.30 4.46
N SER A 110 6.82 -16.37 4.55
CA SER A 110 7.57 -15.49 5.45
C SER A 110 7.89 -14.17 4.77
N TYR A 111 7.69 -13.06 5.47
CA TYR A 111 8.12 -11.73 5.04
C TYR A 111 9.13 -11.17 6.07
N PRO A 112 10.17 -10.45 5.62
CA PRO A 112 10.45 -10.00 4.25
C PRO A 112 11.19 -11.01 3.35
N GLN A 113 11.51 -12.22 3.83
CA GLN A 113 12.34 -13.19 3.12
C GLN A 113 11.69 -13.77 1.86
N LYS A 114 10.36 -13.74 1.79
CA LYS A 114 9.54 -14.30 0.70
C LYS A 114 9.81 -15.80 0.50
N GLU A 115 9.97 -16.54 1.60
CA GLU A 115 10.06 -18.01 1.58
C GLU A 115 8.66 -18.60 1.78
N ILE A 116 8.19 -19.35 0.79
CA ILE A 116 6.99 -20.17 0.86
C ILE A 116 7.32 -21.47 1.57
N GLN A 117 6.68 -21.71 2.70
CA GLN A 117 6.82 -22.93 3.47
C GLN A 117 5.59 -23.82 3.30
N VAL A 118 5.79 -25.04 2.80
CA VAL A 118 4.74 -26.08 2.73
C VAL A 118 4.99 -27.09 3.83
N GLU A 119 4.03 -27.21 4.74
CA GLU A 119 4.08 -28.16 5.85
C GLU A 119 3.32 -29.43 5.50
N ILE A 120 4.02 -30.55 5.52
CA ILE A 120 3.48 -31.87 5.18
C ILE A 120 3.19 -32.64 6.46
N ASP A 121 1.97 -33.17 6.54
CA ASP A 121 1.55 -34.10 7.58
C ASP A 121 1.90 -35.54 7.17
N GLY A 122 2.65 -36.24 8.02
CA GLY A 122 3.02 -37.64 7.80
C GLY A 122 4.41 -38.03 8.30
N SER A 123 4.79 -39.27 8.00
CA SER A 123 6.10 -39.81 8.36
C SER A 123 7.23 -39.19 7.53
N GLU A 124 8.46 -39.22 8.05
CA GLU A 124 9.66 -38.78 7.30
C GLU A 124 9.80 -39.47 5.94
N SER A 125 9.39 -40.74 5.86
CA SER A 125 9.39 -41.53 4.63
C SER A 125 8.38 -41.00 3.61
N TYR A 126 7.16 -40.68 4.05
CA TYR A 126 6.16 -40.07 3.18
C TYR A 126 6.63 -38.69 2.68
N ILE A 127 7.16 -37.85 3.58
CA ILE A 127 7.67 -36.51 3.24
C ILE A 127 8.78 -36.61 2.19
N SER A 128 9.76 -37.49 2.40
CA SER A 128 10.87 -37.68 1.47
C SER A 128 10.40 -38.15 0.09
N MET A 129 9.33 -38.95 0.03
CA MET A 129 8.73 -39.44 -1.21
C MET A 129 7.98 -38.34 -1.99
N VAL A 130 7.21 -37.50 -1.30
CA VAL A 130 6.36 -36.50 -1.97
C VAL A 130 7.03 -35.14 -2.16
N LYS A 131 8.13 -34.87 -1.44
CA LYS A 131 8.83 -33.57 -1.45
C LYS A 131 9.08 -33.08 -2.87
N GLY A 132 9.72 -33.87 -3.73
CA GLY A 132 10.05 -33.44 -5.09
C GLY A 132 8.84 -33.03 -5.93
N GLU A 133 7.73 -33.78 -5.83
CA GLU A 133 6.50 -33.46 -6.57
C GLU A 133 5.80 -32.21 -5.99
N VAL A 134 5.75 -32.07 -4.67
CA VAL A 134 5.20 -30.87 -4.01
C VAL A 134 5.98 -29.62 -4.42
N GLU A 135 7.31 -29.71 -4.46
CA GLU A 135 8.18 -28.62 -4.92
C GLU A 135 7.92 -28.26 -6.39
N LYS A 136 7.74 -29.27 -7.24
CA LYS A 136 7.46 -29.08 -8.67
C LYS A 136 6.12 -28.38 -8.87
N ILE A 137 5.05 -28.87 -8.23
CA ILE A 137 3.70 -28.28 -8.32
C ILE A 137 3.72 -26.82 -7.86
N THR A 138 4.39 -26.56 -6.73
CA THR A 138 4.52 -25.20 -6.19
C THR A 138 5.22 -24.27 -7.19
N LYS A 139 6.32 -24.73 -7.83
CA LYS A 139 7.03 -23.97 -8.87
C LYS A 139 6.18 -23.73 -10.11
N GLU A 140 5.43 -24.73 -10.56
CA GLU A 140 4.54 -24.61 -11.73
C GLU A 140 3.46 -23.53 -11.49
N ILE A 141 2.88 -23.48 -10.29
CA ILE A 141 1.90 -22.45 -9.92
C ILE A 141 2.54 -21.07 -9.94
N LEU A 142 3.71 -20.89 -9.33
CA LEU A 142 4.43 -19.61 -9.34
C LEU A 142 4.77 -19.15 -10.76
N GLN A 143 5.26 -20.07 -11.60
CA GLN A 143 5.57 -19.80 -13.00
C GLN A 143 4.33 -19.38 -13.78
N SER A 144 3.18 -20.02 -13.55
CA SER A 144 1.91 -19.66 -14.22
C SER A 144 1.45 -18.23 -13.93
N LYS A 145 1.86 -17.65 -12.80
CA LYS A 145 1.59 -16.27 -12.41
C LYS A 145 2.74 -15.30 -12.74
N ASN A 146 3.80 -15.78 -13.39
CA ASN A 146 5.05 -15.06 -13.61
C ASN A 146 5.68 -14.54 -12.29
N TYR A 147 5.55 -15.31 -11.20
CA TYR A 147 6.16 -14.99 -9.93
C TYR A 147 7.54 -15.65 -9.83
N ASP A 148 8.56 -14.83 -9.71
CA ASP A 148 9.96 -15.24 -9.69
C ASP A 148 10.70 -14.79 -8.40
N ALA A 149 10.01 -14.10 -7.50
CA ALA A 149 10.61 -13.52 -6.30
C ALA A 149 10.62 -14.41 -5.06
N TYR A 150 9.82 -15.47 -5.04
CA TYR A 150 9.72 -16.36 -3.90
C TYR A 150 10.82 -17.43 -3.90
N THR A 151 11.31 -17.77 -2.70
CA THR A 151 11.98 -19.03 -2.44
C THR A 151 10.97 -20.02 -1.86
N PHE A 152 11.32 -21.31 -1.81
CA PHE A 152 10.40 -22.32 -1.30
C PHE A 152 11.13 -23.29 -0.37
N LYS A 153 10.38 -23.85 0.59
CA LYS A 153 10.83 -24.88 1.51
C LYS A 153 9.70 -25.85 1.85
N VAL A 154 10.00 -27.14 1.79
CA VAL A 154 9.10 -28.18 2.30
C VAL A 154 9.61 -28.64 3.65
N SER A 155 8.75 -28.62 4.66
CA SER A 155 9.07 -29.04 6.02
C SER A 155 8.03 -30.02 6.55
N LYS A 156 8.45 -30.81 7.53
CA LYS A 156 7.52 -31.60 8.33
C LYS A 156 6.66 -30.70 9.19
N TYR A 157 5.38 -31.00 9.26
CA TYR A 157 4.53 -30.46 10.30
C TYR A 157 5.00 -30.98 11.67
N ASN A 158 5.52 -30.07 12.49
CA ASN A 158 5.70 -30.37 13.90
C ASN A 158 4.39 -30.01 14.59
N ASP A 159 3.64 -31.03 15.02
CA ASP A 159 2.57 -30.85 15.99
C ASP A 159 3.22 -30.29 17.26
N TYR A 160 3.29 -28.96 17.34
CA TYR A 160 3.70 -28.24 18.52
C TYR A 160 2.57 -28.46 19.53
N LYS A 161 2.54 -29.64 20.12
CA LYS A 161 1.98 -29.84 21.44
C LYS A 161 2.88 -29.00 22.32
N GLY A 162 2.48 -27.75 22.54
CA GLY A 162 3.11 -26.92 23.56
C GLY A 162 3.31 -27.81 24.77
N GLN A 163 4.51 -27.85 25.32
CA GLN A 163 4.69 -28.32 26.69
C GLN A 163 3.95 -27.30 27.57
N GLY A 164 2.62 -27.33 27.53
CA GLY A 164 1.78 -26.63 28.46
C GLY A 164 2.13 -27.19 29.82
N ASP A 165 2.46 -26.30 30.74
CA ASP A 165 2.49 -26.64 32.15
C ASP A 165 1.14 -27.30 32.48
N ALA A 166 1.14 -28.47 33.13
CA ALA A 166 -0.09 -29.17 33.49
C ALA A 166 -1.04 -28.26 34.30
N GLU A 167 -0.47 -27.32 35.05
CA GLU A 167 -1.22 -26.28 35.75
C GLU A 167 -1.80 -25.21 34.80
N GLU A 168 -1.12 -24.86 33.71
CA GLU A 168 -1.63 -23.96 32.67
C GLU A 168 -2.78 -24.61 31.88
N ASP A 169 -2.65 -25.88 31.52
CA ASP A 169 -3.72 -26.64 30.86
C ASP A 169 -4.98 -26.74 31.71
N LYS A 170 -4.80 -27.00 33.02
CA LYS A 170 -5.90 -27.03 33.99
C LYS A 170 -6.57 -25.65 34.10
N ARG A 171 -5.76 -24.61 34.24
CA ARG A 171 -6.20 -23.21 34.28
C ARG A 171 -6.97 -22.76 33.04
N ASN A 172 -6.51 -23.16 31.86
CA ASN A 172 -7.19 -22.90 30.59
C ASN A 172 -8.53 -23.64 30.50
N LYS A 173 -8.59 -24.91 30.93
CA LYS A 173 -9.86 -25.66 30.98
C LYS A 173 -10.87 -25.02 31.94
N GLU A 174 -10.45 -24.64 33.14
CA GLU A 174 -11.31 -23.95 34.10
C GLU A 174 -11.84 -22.63 33.53
N PHE A 175 -10.99 -21.87 32.83
CA PHE A 175 -11.42 -20.66 32.14
C PHE A 175 -12.42 -20.92 31.01
N GLU A 176 -12.17 -21.92 30.16
CA GLU A 176 -13.10 -22.29 29.08
C GLU A 176 -14.46 -22.72 29.62
N GLU A 177 -14.50 -23.45 30.75
CA GLU A 177 -15.73 -23.81 31.43
C GLU A 177 -16.47 -22.58 32.01
N GLU A 178 -15.77 -21.67 32.68
CA GLU A 178 -16.31 -20.40 33.18
C GLU A 178 -16.85 -19.53 32.03
N TYR A 179 -16.06 -19.38 30.96
CA TYR A 179 -16.40 -18.62 29.77
C TYR A 179 -17.63 -19.19 29.08
N THR A 180 -17.68 -20.51 28.85
CA THR A 180 -18.81 -21.17 28.18
C THR A 180 -20.13 -20.94 28.91
N LYS A 181 -20.14 -20.93 30.25
CA LYS A 181 -21.35 -20.70 31.07
C LYS A 181 -22.01 -19.35 30.77
N VAL A 182 -21.21 -18.30 30.59
CA VAL A 182 -21.71 -16.92 30.51
C VAL A 182 -21.67 -16.34 29.10
N HIS A 183 -20.77 -16.81 28.23
CA HIS A 183 -20.53 -16.28 26.89
C HIS A 183 -21.82 -16.22 26.06
N GLN A 184 -22.49 -17.36 25.92
CA GLN A 184 -23.71 -17.46 25.11
C GLN A 184 -24.86 -16.62 25.72
N VAL A 185 -24.96 -16.58 27.04
CA VAL A 185 -26.02 -15.85 27.75
C VAL A 185 -25.83 -14.34 27.60
N ILE A 186 -24.60 -13.85 27.77
CA ILE A 186 -24.25 -12.43 27.57
C ILE A 186 -24.53 -12.02 26.13
N HIS A 187 -24.03 -12.78 25.14
CA HIS A 187 -24.22 -12.46 23.73
C HIS A 187 -25.72 -12.41 23.37
N LYS A 188 -26.50 -13.40 23.80
CA LYS A 188 -27.94 -13.48 23.55
C LYS A 188 -28.70 -12.33 24.19
N GLU A 189 -28.43 -12.02 25.46
CA GLU A 189 -29.17 -10.98 26.19
C GLU A 189 -28.84 -9.57 25.67
N LEU A 190 -27.58 -9.29 25.35
CA LEU A 190 -27.20 -8.02 24.73
C LEU A 190 -27.81 -7.86 23.34
N THR A 191 -27.78 -8.92 22.51
CA THR A 191 -28.42 -8.89 21.19
C THR A 191 -29.92 -8.66 21.29
N LYS A 192 -30.61 -9.34 22.23
CA LYS A 192 -32.04 -9.16 22.49
C LYS A 192 -32.40 -7.73 22.90
N ARG A 193 -31.51 -7.04 23.60
CA ARG A 193 -31.65 -5.62 24.00
C ARG A 193 -31.28 -4.62 22.88
N GLY A 194 -30.96 -5.13 21.69
CA GLY A 194 -30.64 -4.31 20.52
C GLY A 194 -29.26 -3.65 20.62
N TYR A 195 -28.29 -4.28 21.29
CA TYR A 195 -26.89 -3.86 21.19
C TYR A 195 -26.29 -4.41 19.90
N ASN A 196 -25.64 -3.55 19.12
CA ASN A 196 -24.84 -3.97 17.97
C ASN A 196 -23.43 -4.33 18.45
N LEU A 197 -23.16 -5.62 18.62
CA LEU A 197 -21.86 -6.13 19.04
C LEU A 197 -21.00 -6.39 17.79
N LEU A 198 -19.89 -5.66 17.65
CA LEU A 198 -18.97 -5.79 16.51
C LEU A 198 -17.94 -6.91 16.74
N SER A 199 -17.53 -7.09 17.99
CA SER A 199 -16.66 -8.17 18.45
C SER A 199 -16.94 -8.43 19.93
N TYR A 200 -16.77 -9.68 20.35
CA TYR A 200 -17.07 -10.13 21.69
C TYR A 200 -16.18 -11.33 22.03
N GLY A 201 -15.43 -11.23 23.12
CA GLY A 201 -14.56 -12.32 23.59
C GLY A 201 -14.12 -12.12 25.02
N MET A 202 -13.50 -13.13 25.60
CA MET A 202 -12.87 -13.04 26.92
C MET A 202 -11.38 -13.34 26.78
N SER A 203 -10.54 -12.45 27.27
CA SER A 203 -9.11 -12.70 27.41
C SER A 203 -8.86 -13.48 28.70
N TYR A 204 -7.84 -14.34 28.71
CA TYR A 204 -7.47 -15.12 29.88
C TYR A 204 -6.40 -14.45 30.75
N ASN A 205 -5.49 -13.67 30.14
CA ASN A 205 -4.36 -13.09 30.85
C ASN A 205 -4.08 -11.63 30.43
N PRO A 206 -4.58 -10.64 31.18
CA PRO A 206 -5.48 -10.77 32.34
C PRO A 206 -6.90 -11.21 31.94
N LYS A 207 -7.64 -11.82 32.87
CA LYS A 207 -9.07 -12.16 32.66
C LYS A 207 -9.88 -10.88 32.41
N THR A 208 -10.30 -10.63 31.17
CA THR A 208 -11.10 -9.46 30.80
C THR A 208 -12.18 -9.81 29.79
N LEU A 209 -13.34 -9.17 29.88
CA LEU A 209 -14.36 -9.25 28.84
C LEU A 209 -14.16 -8.11 27.85
N GLU A 210 -13.82 -8.46 26.61
CA GLU A 210 -13.60 -7.54 25.51
C GLU A 210 -14.87 -7.43 24.66
N ILE A 211 -15.39 -6.20 24.52
CA ILE A 211 -16.57 -5.94 23.70
C ILE A 211 -16.30 -4.73 22.81
N GLU A 212 -16.42 -4.93 21.50
CA GLU A 212 -16.44 -3.85 20.52
C GLU A 212 -17.88 -3.47 20.16
N ILE A 213 -18.17 -2.17 20.15
CA ILE A 213 -19.48 -1.61 19.81
C ILE A 213 -19.31 -0.35 18.95
N PRO A 214 -20.31 0.04 18.14
CA PRO A 214 -20.26 1.30 17.40
C PRO A 214 -20.08 2.50 18.34
N LYS A 215 -19.32 3.51 17.91
CA LYS A 215 -19.08 4.74 18.69
C LYS A 215 -20.37 5.48 19.07
N THR A 216 -21.42 5.29 18.28
CA THR A 216 -22.77 5.85 18.45
C THR A 216 -23.55 5.24 19.63
N GLU A 217 -23.13 4.10 20.17
CA GLU A 217 -23.79 3.51 21.34
C GLU A 217 -23.54 4.33 22.61
N THR A 218 -24.61 4.66 23.32
CA THR A 218 -24.60 5.53 24.50
C THR A 218 -24.98 4.79 25.80
N ARG A 219 -25.65 3.64 25.71
CA ARG A 219 -26.17 2.83 26.84
C ARG A 219 -25.07 1.99 27.53
N ILE A 220 -23.90 2.58 27.74
CA ILE A 220 -22.69 1.91 28.26
C ILE A 220 -22.87 1.43 29.70
N LYS A 221 -23.50 2.26 30.55
CA LYS A 221 -23.75 1.91 31.95
C LYS A 221 -24.70 0.71 32.07
N GLU A 222 -25.79 0.73 31.29
CA GLU A 222 -26.76 -0.37 31.23
C GLU A 222 -26.09 -1.66 30.75
N LEU A 223 -25.29 -1.59 29.67
CA LEU A 223 -24.56 -2.75 29.13
C LEU A 223 -23.71 -3.41 30.23
N LYS A 224 -22.90 -2.63 30.95
CA LYS A 224 -22.07 -3.14 32.05
C LYS A 224 -22.92 -3.75 33.17
N GLN A 225 -24.07 -3.16 33.50
CA GLN A 225 -24.97 -3.70 34.51
C GLN A 225 -25.58 -5.03 34.09
N VAL A 226 -26.01 -5.18 32.83
CA VAL A 226 -26.54 -6.44 32.29
C VAL A 226 -25.47 -7.53 32.37
N VAL A 227 -24.26 -7.26 31.90
CA VAL A 227 -23.14 -8.21 31.94
C VAL A 227 -22.82 -8.62 33.38
N ASN A 228 -22.66 -7.66 34.29
CA ASN A 228 -22.36 -7.94 35.69
C ASN A 228 -23.49 -8.72 36.39
N HIS A 229 -24.74 -8.49 36.00
CA HIS A 229 -25.87 -9.27 36.51
C HIS A 229 -25.79 -10.73 36.04
N ILE A 230 -25.44 -10.98 34.78
CA ILE A 230 -25.27 -12.32 34.24
C ILE A 230 -24.12 -13.06 34.92
N PHE A 231 -22.97 -12.41 35.16
CA PHE A 231 -21.88 -13.01 35.93
C PHE A 231 -22.36 -13.48 37.32
N LYS A 232 -23.05 -12.60 38.05
CA LYS A 232 -23.59 -12.93 39.38
C LYS A 232 -24.60 -14.07 39.36
N LEU A 233 -25.54 -14.06 38.41
CA LEU A 233 -26.57 -15.10 38.27
C LEU A 233 -25.97 -16.48 37.97
N ASN A 234 -24.83 -16.53 37.30
CA ASN A 234 -24.17 -17.77 36.90
C ASN A 234 -23.01 -18.15 37.84
N HIS A 235 -22.89 -17.48 38.99
CA HIS A 235 -21.83 -17.73 39.98
C HIS A 235 -20.41 -17.64 39.40
N VAL A 236 -20.21 -16.71 38.45
CA VAL A 236 -18.90 -16.40 37.87
C VAL A 236 -18.39 -15.10 38.48
N ASP A 237 -17.09 -15.06 38.80
CA ASP A 237 -16.45 -13.86 39.34
C ASP A 237 -16.57 -12.67 38.38
N LEU A 238 -16.70 -11.47 38.94
CA LEU A 238 -16.75 -10.26 38.14
C LEU A 238 -15.38 -10.00 37.51
N VAL A 239 -15.36 -9.95 36.18
CA VAL A 239 -14.16 -9.56 35.41
C VAL A 239 -14.28 -8.12 34.91
N PRO A 240 -13.16 -7.40 34.72
CA PRO A 240 -13.17 -6.11 34.05
C PRO A 240 -13.80 -6.21 32.65
N ILE A 241 -14.68 -5.26 32.34
CA ILE A 241 -15.30 -5.13 31.01
C ILE A 241 -14.60 -4.01 30.25
N ASN A 242 -13.81 -4.39 29.26
CA ASN A 242 -13.16 -3.47 28.33
C ASN A 242 -14.09 -3.20 27.14
N LEU A 243 -14.44 -1.94 26.95
CA LEU A 243 -15.34 -1.51 25.88
C LEU A 243 -14.57 -0.66 24.89
N LYS A 244 -14.42 -1.17 23.68
CA LYS A 244 -13.83 -0.44 22.57
C LYS A 244 -14.93 0.10 21.67
N LYS A 245 -14.98 1.43 21.57
CA LYS A 245 -15.88 2.13 20.65
C LYS A 245 -15.22 2.20 19.28
N VAL A 246 -15.95 1.77 18.27
CA VAL A 246 -15.45 1.68 16.90
C VAL A 246 -16.20 2.66 16.01
N ASP A 247 -15.44 3.46 15.27
CA ASP A 247 -15.98 4.28 14.21
C ASP A 247 -16.21 3.43 12.96
N MET A 248 -17.48 3.14 12.66
CA MET A 248 -17.84 2.27 11.54
C MET A 248 -17.40 2.84 10.18
N VAL A 249 -17.42 4.17 10.01
CA VAL A 249 -16.98 4.80 8.77
C VAL A 249 -15.48 4.59 8.57
N LYS A 250 -14.69 4.77 9.64
CA LYS A 250 -13.24 4.50 9.60
C LYS A 250 -12.91 3.02 9.46
N ARG A 251 -13.65 2.12 10.11
CA ARG A 251 -13.47 0.66 9.95
C ARG A 251 -13.76 0.20 8.52
N GLU A 252 -14.82 0.72 7.91
CA GLU A 252 -15.09 0.44 6.50
C GLU A 252 -13.97 0.97 5.60
N GLN A 253 -13.43 2.16 5.90
CA GLN A 253 -12.27 2.72 5.18
C GLN A 253 -11.05 1.81 5.31
N GLU A 254 -10.70 1.41 6.52
CA GLU A 254 -9.60 0.48 6.80
C GLU A 254 -9.75 -0.84 6.05
N ASN A 255 -10.93 -1.45 6.06
CA ASN A 255 -11.21 -2.68 5.32
C ASN A 255 -10.99 -2.50 3.81
N ARG A 256 -11.49 -1.41 3.20
CA ARG A 256 -11.31 -1.17 1.77
C ARG A 256 -9.84 -1.00 1.40
N TRP A 257 -9.09 -0.23 2.19
CA TRP A 257 -7.67 0.00 1.95
C TRP A 257 -6.83 -1.26 2.20
N SER A 258 -7.22 -2.11 3.16
CA SER A 258 -6.64 -3.44 3.33
C SER A 258 -6.83 -4.27 2.08
N ASP A 259 -8.07 -4.39 1.56
CA ASP A 259 -8.35 -5.17 0.35
C ASP A 259 -7.57 -4.67 -0.87
N ILE A 260 -7.45 -3.34 -1.03
CA ILE A 260 -6.65 -2.71 -2.09
C ILE A 260 -5.19 -3.13 -1.98
N VAL A 261 -4.61 -3.01 -0.78
CA VAL A 261 -3.20 -3.35 -0.56
C VAL A 261 -2.96 -4.84 -0.69
N ASP A 262 -3.89 -5.72 -0.28
CA ASP A 262 -3.75 -7.16 -0.48
C ASP A 262 -3.64 -7.51 -1.97
N ILE A 263 -4.52 -6.96 -2.81
CA ILE A 263 -4.48 -7.15 -4.27
C ILE A 263 -3.16 -6.63 -4.86
N MET A 264 -2.74 -5.43 -4.45
CA MET A 264 -1.48 -4.83 -4.89
C MET A 264 -0.27 -5.69 -4.48
N SER A 265 -0.30 -6.21 -3.26
CA SER A 265 0.80 -6.92 -2.62
C SER A 265 1.14 -8.22 -3.33
N GLU A 266 0.14 -8.97 -3.79
CA GLU A 266 0.36 -10.22 -4.52
C GLU A 266 1.29 -10.04 -5.72
N ASP A 267 1.05 -9.01 -6.54
CA ASP A 267 1.85 -8.78 -7.74
C ASP A 267 3.22 -8.16 -7.43
N LEU A 268 3.23 -7.13 -6.58
CA LEU A 268 4.46 -6.40 -6.23
C LEU A 268 5.48 -7.30 -5.52
N LEU A 269 5.02 -8.17 -4.62
CA LEU A 269 5.90 -9.06 -3.86
C LEU A 269 6.35 -10.26 -4.69
N GLY A 270 5.51 -10.71 -5.62
CA GLY A 270 5.75 -11.89 -6.45
C GLY A 270 6.79 -11.71 -7.56
N LYS A 271 7.07 -10.47 -7.99
CA LYS A 271 8.02 -10.19 -9.08
C LYS A 271 9.30 -9.51 -8.58
N LYS A 272 10.45 -10.04 -8.99
CA LYS A 272 11.78 -9.50 -8.61
C LYS A 272 12.03 -8.11 -9.17
N GLU A 273 11.45 -7.79 -10.32
CA GLU A 273 11.64 -6.51 -11.01
C GLU A 273 11.16 -5.30 -10.20
N TYR A 274 10.10 -5.47 -9.39
CA TYR A 274 9.61 -4.41 -8.50
C TYR A 274 10.47 -4.23 -7.25
N LYS A 275 11.36 -5.18 -6.93
CA LYS A 275 12.26 -5.10 -5.76
C LYS A 275 11.56 -4.81 -4.43
N VAL A 276 10.26 -5.08 -4.34
CA VAL A 276 9.46 -4.90 -3.12
C VAL A 276 9.68 -6.10 -2.21
N ARG A 277 9.99 -5.83 -0.95
CA ARG A 277 10.15 -6.83 0.11
C ARG A 277 8.96 -6.87 1.08
N MET A 278 8.20 -5.79 1.16
CA MET A 278 7.03 -5.66 2.02
C MET A 278 6.14 -4.53 1.51
N THR A 279 4.86 -4.61 1.81
CA THR A 279 3.84 -3.58 1.56
C THR A 279 3.11 -3.29 2.86
N GLY A 280 2.42 -2.16 2.92
CA GLY A 280 1.62 -1.78 4.07
C GLY A 280 0.64 -0.67 3.72
N PHE A 281 -0.21 -0.32 4.68
CA PHE A 281 -1.09 0.84 4.55
C PHE A 281 -1.36 1.47 5.91
N SER A 282 -1.85 2.70 5.86
CA SER A 282 -2.45 3.41 7.00
C SER A 282 -3.68 4.15 6.50
N VAL A 283 -4.70 4.30 7.35
CA VAL A 283 -5.85 5.20 7.10
C VAL A 283 -5.87 6.38 8.07
N HIS A 284 -4.73 6.61 8.74
CA HIS A 284 -4.52 7.64 9.75
C HIS A 284 -3.27 8.48 9.42
N PRO A 285 -3.38 9.82 9.36
CA PRO A 285 -4.63 10.62 9.40
C PRO A 285 -5.51 10.42 8.15
N GLU A 286 -4.87 10.11 7.02
CA GLU A 286 -5.47 9.90 5.70
C GLU A 286 -4.95 8.59 5.11
N PRO A 287 -5.61 8.06 4.06
CA PRO A 287 -5.11 6.88 3.36
C PRO A 287 -3.68 7.03 2.84
N GLU A 288 -2.86 6.03 3.13
CA GLU A 288 -1.48 5.93 2.72
C GLU A 288 -1.18 4.49 2.32
N VAL A 289 -0.63 4.31 1.12
CA VAL A 289 -0.10 3.03 0.63
C VAL A 289 1.41 3.06 0.75
N GLN A 290 1.98 1.98 1.28
CA GLN A 290 3.40 1.88 1.57
C GLN A 290 4.01 0.69 0.81
N ALA A 291 5.16 0.92 0.19
CA ALA A 291 5.98 -0.14 -0.37
C ALA A 291 7.42 -0.02 0.15
N PHE A 292 7.97 -1.12 0.63
CA PHE A 292 9.33 -1.20 1.14
C PHE A 292 10.18 -1.94 0.12
N ILE A 293 11.20 -1.29 -0.43
CA ILE A 293 12.07 -1.84 -1.47
C ILE A 293 13.39 -2.37 -0.89
N THR A 294 14.12 -3.14 -1.70
CA THR A 294 15.43 -3.68 -1.33
C THR A 294 16.60 -2.75 -1.63
N LEU A 295 16.39 -1.61 -2.30
CA LEU A 295 17.43 -0.63 -2.61
C LEU A 295 17.65 0.33 -1.43
N SER A 296 18.90 0.57 -1.05
CA SER A 296 19.30 1.61 -0.09
C SER A 296 19.03 3.01 -0.65
N SER A 297 18.76 3.99 0.21
CA SER A 297 18.60 5.40 -0.21
C SER A 297 19.87 6.00 -0.82
N SER A 298 21.02 5.37 -0.57
CA SER A 298 22.33 5.79 -1.09
C SER A 298 22.69 5.11 -2.41
N GLU A 299 21.91 4.12 -2.85
CA GLU A 299 22.15 3.46 -4.13
C GLU A 299 21.80 4.40 -5.29
N GLU A 300 22.64 4.40 -6.32
CA GLU A 300 22.43 5.14 -7.55
C GLU A 300 21.08 4.75 -8.18
N HIS A 301 20.30 5.74 -8.63
CA HIS A 301 18.94 5.56 -9.19
C HIS A 301 17.87 4.99 -8.25
N SER A 302 18.14 4.84 -6.95
CA SER A 302 17.12 4.39 -5.98
C SER A 302 15.90 5.31 -5.96
N LYS A 303 16.11 6.63 -6.04
CA LYS A 303 15.06 7.65 -6.14
C LYS A 303 14.25 7.53 -7.44
N GLU A 304 14.91 7.48 -8.59
CA GLU A 304 14.24 7.33 -9.88
C GLU A 304 13.41 6.04 -9.95
N PHE A 305 13.92 4.94 -9.37
CA PHE A 305 13.19 3.69 -9.23
C PHE A 305 11.94 3.85 -8.36
N ALA A 306 12.07 4.56 -7.23
CA ALA A 306 10.94 4.83 -6.33
C ALA A 306 9.84 5.67 -7.01
N GLU A 307 10.21 6.71 -7.76
CA GLU A 307 9.27 7.53 -8.53
C GLU A 307 8.54 6.72 -9.62
N GLN A 308 9.21 5.74 -10.23
CA GLN A 308 8.57 4.83 -11.19
C GLN A 308 7.62 3.85 -10.51
N LEU A 309 8.03 3.27 -9.38
CA LEU A 309 7.18 2.38 -8.60
C LEU A 309 5.95 3.10 -8.05
N GLU A 310 6.10 4.34 -7.61
CA GLU A 310 4.98 5.19 -7.21
C GLU A 310 3.96 5.34 -8.34
N LYS A 311 4.40 5.64 -9.57
CA LYS A 311 3.51 5.73 -10.74
C LYS A 311 2.79 4.41 -11.04
N VAL A 312 3.45 3.27 -10.83
CA VAL A 312 2.81 1.96 -11.00
C VAL A 312 1.68 1.78 -9.98
N ILE A 313 1.95 2.09 -8.71
CA ILE A 313 0.95 2.00 -7.65
C ILE A 313 -0.20 2.98 -7.91
N ASP A 314 0.11 4.21 -8.28
CA ASP A 314 -0.89 5.24 -8.57
C ASP A 314 -1.82 4.85 -9.73
N ASN A 315 -1.24 4.35 -10.84
CA ASN A 315 -2.02 3.84 -11.97
C ASN A 315 -2.94 2.67 -11.58
N PHE A 316 -2.49 1.80 -10.67
CA PHE A 316 -3.33 0.73 -10.14
C PHE A 316 -4.50 1.28 -9.32
N LEU A 317 -4.23 2.22 -8.40
CA LEU A 317 -5.26 2.85 -7.57
C LEU A 317 -6.29 3.62 -8.40
N GLN A 318 -5.87 4.19 -9.54
CA GLN A 318 -6.73 4.90 -10.49
C GLN A 318 -7.42 4.00 -11.51
N SER A 319 -7.19 2.68 -11.49
CA SER A 319 -7.86 1.76 -12.42
C SER A 319 -9.36 1.65 -12.16
N ASP A 320 -10.16 1.38 -13.20
CA ASP A 320 -11.61 1.15 -13.10
C ASP A 320 -11.97 0.11 -12.02
N GLN A 321 -11.12 -0.90 -11.83
CA GLN A 321 -11.30 -1.94 -10.81
C GLN A 321 -11.14 -1.40 -9.38
N MET A 322 -10.27 -0.41 -9.18
CA MET A 322 -9.97 0.19 -7.87
C MET A 322 -10.79 1.45 -7.59
N GLU A 323 -11.31 2.13 -8.60
CA GLU A 323 -12.09 3.37 -8.45
C GLU A 323 -13.24 3.20 -7.43
N THR A 324 -13.96 2.07 -7.53
CA THR A 324 -15.06 1.75 -6.60
C THR A 324 -14.62 1.48 -5.15
N ARG A 325 -13.36 1.07 -4.94
CA ARG A 325 -12.78 0.82 -3.61
C ARG A 325 -12.16 2.08 -3.01
N VAL A 326 -11.44 2.85 -3.82
CA VAL A 326 -10.80 4.13 -3.43
C VAL A 326 -11.86 5.21 -3.17
N LYS A 327 -12.98 5.20 -3.91
CA LYS A 327 -14.11 6.13 -3.76
C LYS A 327 -13.73 7.62 -3.88
N GLY A 328 -12.71 7.92 -4.71
CA GLY A 328 -12.23 9.29 -4.91
C GLY A 328 -11.60 9.94 -3.67
N GLU A 329 -11.26 9.15 -2.65
CA GLU A 329 -10.53 9.63 -1.48
C GLU A 329 -9.11 10.07 -1.87
N SER A 330 -8.62 11.16 -1.27
CA SER A 330 -7.21 11.52 -1.37
C SER A 330 -6.35 10.48 -0.66
N TYR A 331 -5.18 10.17 -1.23
CA TYR A 331 -4.24 9.20 -0.67
C TYR A 331 -2.80 9.63 -0.91
N HIS A 332 -1.89 9.01 -0.17
CA HIS A 332 -0.45 9.18 -0.30
C HIS A 332 0.20 7.85 -0.66
N ILE A 333 1.27 7.87 -1.45
CA ILE A 333 2.10 6.70 -1.72
C ILE A 333 3.49 6.98 -1.16
N LYS A 334 3.99 6.08 -0.29
CA LYS A 334 5.33 6.17 0.27
C LYS A 334 6.17 4.97 -0.11
N ILE A 335 7.29 5.23 -0.77
CA ILE A 335 8.28 4.21 -1.11
C ILE A 335 9.44 4.30 -0.13
N PHE A 336 9.57 3.30 0.71
CA PHE A 336 10.63 3.19 1.71
C PHE A 336 11.82 2.40 1.15
N SER A 337 13.01 2.99 1.23
CA SER A 337 14.27 2.33 0.94
C SER A 337 14.56 1.18 1.93
N LYS A 338 15.64 0.43 1.68
CA LYS A 338 16.15 -0.62 2.57
C LYS A 338 16.49 -0.08 3.96
N ASP A 339 16.95 1.16 4.06
CA ASP A 339 17.25 1.89 5.28
C ASP A 339 16.04 2.67 5.85
N ASN A 340 14.82 2.34 5.41
CA ASN A 340 13.53 2.87 5.87
C ASN A 340 13.39 4.40 5.71
N LYS A 341 14.04 4.99 4.71
CA LYS A 341 13.80 6.39 4.32
C LYS A 341 12.79 6.43 3.19
N VAL A 342 11.88 7.40 3.23
CA VAL A 342 11.03 7.72 2.08
C VAL A 342 11.93 8.36 1.02
N ILE A 343 11.88 7.83 -0.21
CA ILE A 343 12.81 8.22 -1.28
C ILE A 343 12.13 8.64 -2.59
N ASN A 344 10.79 8.69 -2.63
CA ASN A 344 10.04 9.32 -3.70
C ASN A 344 9.78 10.81 -3.41
#